data_AF-A0A937T8H5-F1
#
_entry.id   AF-A0A937T8H5-F1
#
_cell.length_a   1.000
_cell.length_b   1.000
_cell.length_c   1.000
_cell.angle_alpha   90.00
_cell.angle_beta   90.00
_cell.angle_gamma   90.00
#
_symmetry.space_group_name_H-M   'P 1'
#
loop_
_entity.id
_entity.type
_entity.pdbx_description
1 polymer ?
#
loop_
_entity_poly.entity_id
_entity_poly.type
_entity_poly.pdbx_seq_one_letter_code
_entity_poly.pdbx_strand_id
1 'polypeptide(L)'
;MMKAIFIESGLSSFEDFHDGEWLEKVAGLVKGTDIDSVVEEFAIHWWGSARAFVLPWVLVNGVYDVVTITSPVEASRQDLWNEYLKTNAFRVALWKLSEGMYCSIYYAYENLIVNLLREIRGATVRVTDRGFNKALIGIYGEKFANRIWNNSFISVSREVRNCIVHNGGKPSIKLLNMKPLPLIKDGDILISASDTRDLYNTLKPAVHEIIEESLKKITTRKVAG
;
A
#
# COMPACT_ATOMS: atom_id res chain seq x y z
N MET A 1 -14.28 -24.79 8.74
CA MET A 1 -14.60 -23.55 9.47
C MET A 1 -14.60 -22.41 8.46
N MET A 2 -15.67 -21.62 8.38
CA MET A 2 -15.77 -20.52 7.41
C MET A 2 -14.95 -19.33 7.95
N LYS A 3 -14.06 -18.75 7.14
CA LYS A 3 -13.27 -17.58 7.57
C LYS A 3 -14.21 -16.41 7.87
N ALA A 4 -13.92 -15.66 8.92
CA ALA A 4 -14.65 -14.45 9.24
C ALA A 4 -14.48 -13.43 8.10
N ILE A 5 -15.58 -13.02 7.46
CA ILE A 5 -15.56 -11.95 6.46
C ILE A 5 -15.64 -10.62 7.20
N PHE A 6 -14.64 -9.77 7.01
CA PHE A 6 -14.60 -8.43 7.55
C PHE A 6 -14.64 -7.41 6.42
N ILE A 7 -15.70 -6.63 6.40
CA ILE A 7 -15.90 -5.55 5.42
C ILE A 7 -16.51 -4.36 6.14
N GLU A 8 -16.10 -3.17 5.73
CA GLU A 8 -16.79 -1.94 6.13
C GLU A 8 -18.09 -1.82 5.34
N SER A 9 -19.14 -1.33 6.00
CA SER A 9 -20.49 -1.29 5.42
C SER A 9 -20.74 -0.08 4.52
N GLY A 10 -19.92 0.97 4.62
CA GLY A 10 -20.11 2.20 3.86
C GLY A 10 -19.54 2.10 2.44
N LEU A 11 -20.27 2.63 1.46
CA LEU A 11 -19.74 2.82 0.11
C LEU A 11 -18.52 3.75 0.12
N SER A 12 -18.53 4.78 0.98
CA SER A 12 -17.43 5.75 1.11
C SER A 12 -16.12 5.12 1.58
N SER A 13 -16.17 3.97 2.27
CA SER A 13 -14.96 3.22 2.63
C SER A 13 -14.11 2.84 1.41
N PHE A 14 -14.72 2.73 0.23
CA PHE A 14 -14.06 2.41 -1.05
C PHE A 14 -13.95 3.61 -2.00
N GLU A 15 -14.27 4.82 -1.54
CA GLU A 15 -14.15 6.05 -2.33
C GLU A 15 -12.74 6.31 -2.84
N ASP A 16 -12.59 7.26 -3.75
CA ASP A 16 -11.28 7.54 -4.27
C ASP A 16 -10.32 8.12 -3.23
N PHE A 17 -9.07 7.65 -3.23
CA PHE A 17 -7.97 8.24 -2.43
C PHE A 17 -6.66 8.33 -3.21
N HIS A 18 -6.69 8.03 -4.52
CA HIS A 18 -5.50 8.21 -5.33
C HIS A 18 -5.13 9.70 -5.34
N ASP A 19 -3.83 10.00 -5.34
CA ASP A 19 -3.33 11.38 -5.42
C ASP A 19 -2.42 11.51 -6.63
N GLY A 20 -3.02 11.91 -7.75
CA GLY A 20 -2.33 12.07 -9.04
C GLY A 20 -1.33 13.22 -9.00
N GLU A 21 -1.71 14.35 -8.42
CA GLU A 21 -0.84 15.53 -8.31
C GLU A 21 0.42 15.22 -7.51
N TRP A 22 0.29 14.47 -6.42
CA TRP A 22 1.45 14.01 -5.63
C TRP A 22 2.36 13.08 -6.43
N LEU A 23 1.81 12.12 -7.18
CA LEU A 23 2.62 11.23 -8.02
C LEU A 23 3.34 11.98 -9.12
N GLU A 24 2.67 12.91 -9.80
CA GLU A 24 3.28 13.77 -10.82
C GLU A 24 4.42 14.60 -10.24
N LYS A 25 4.22 15.16 -9.03
CA LYS A 25 5.27 15.87 -8.30
C LYS A 25 6.46 14.96 -8.00
N VAL A 26 6.23 13.77 -7.48
CA VAL A 26 7.28 12.79 -7.17
C VAL A 26 8.06 12.38 -8.42
N ALA A 27 7.37 12.06 -9.51
CA ALA A 27 8.00 11.75 -10.79
C ALA A 27 8.80 12.95 -11.34
N GLY A 28 8.27 14.17 -11.20
CA GLY A 28 8.95 15.40 -11.59
C GLY A 28 10.27 15.64 -10.85
N LEU A 29 10.39 15.23 -9.58
CA LEU A 29 11.61 15.39 -8.79
C LEU A 29 12.80 14.58 -9.33
N VAL A 30 12.53 13.43 -9.94
CA VAL A 30 13.56 12.47 -10.36
C VAL A 30 13.77 12.40 -11.87
N LYS A 31 13.00 13.18 -12.64
CA LYS A 31 13.04 13.16 -14.09
C LYS A 31 14.46 13.39 -14.61
N GLY A 32 14.96 12.44 -15.40
CA GLY A 32 16.31 12.49 -15.98
C GLY A 32 17.44 12.18 -14.99
N THR A 33 17.13 11.68 -13.79
CA THR A 33 18.13 11.22 -12.82
C THR A 33 18.31 9.70 -12.90
N ASP A 34 19.36 9.18 -12.25
CA ASP A 34 19.68 7.74 -12.28
C ASP A 34 18.59 6.86 -11.61
N ILE A 35 17.66 7.46 -10.85
CA ILE A 35 16.55 6.76 -10.18
C ILE A 35 15.18 6.99 -10.83
N ASP A 36 15.13 7.65 -11.99
CA ASP A 36 13.87 7.96 -12.69
C ASP A 36 13.04 6.68 -12.94
N SER A 37 13.67 5.67 -13.55
CA SER A 37 13.04 4.37 -13.82
C SER A 37 12.57 3.62 -12.57
N VAL A 38 13.29 3.78 -11.45
CA VAL A 38 12.92 3.15 -10.17
C VAL A 38 11.64 3.76 -9.61
N VAL A 39 11.51 5.08 -9.72
CA VAL A 39 10.31 5.80 -9.25
C VAL A 39 9.14 5.61 -10.22
N GLU A 40 9.39 5.50 -11.52
CA GLU A 40 8.37 5.16 -12.52
C GLU A 40 7.76 3.78 -12.23
N GLU A 41 8.59 2.75 -12.01
CA GLU A 41 8.12 1.41 -11.64
C GLU A 41 7.28 1.43 -10.36
N PHE A 42 7.75 2.16 -9.34
CA PHE A 42 6.98 2.39 -8.11
C PHE A 42 5.62 3.03 -8.40
N ALA A 43 5.59 4.11 -9.18
CA ALA A 43 4.38 4.86 -9.48
C ALA A 43 3.33 3.99 -10.18
N ILE A 44 3.75 3.14 -11.13
CA ILE A 44 2.86 2.19 -11.83
C ILE A 44 2.21 1.22 -10.83
N HIS A 45 3.00 0.60 -9.96
CA HIS A 45 2.48 -0.37 -8.99
C HIS A 45 1.60 0.29 -7.92
N TRP A 46 2.03 1.43 -7.41
CA TRP A 46 1.32 2.20 -6.40
C TRP A 46 -0.05 2.68 -6.92
N TRP A 47 -0.05 3.31 -8.10
CA TRP A 47 -1.26 3.81 -8.76
C TRP A 47 -2.21 2.67 -9.16
N GLY A 48 -1.67 1.60 -9.74
CA GLY A 48 -2.46 0.43 -10.10
C GLY A 48 -3.17 -0.19 -8.90
N SER A 49 -2.49 -0.27 -7.76
CA SER A 49 -3.06 -0.79 -6.50
C SER A 49 -4.17 0.11 -5.96
N ALA A 50 -3.93 1.43 -5.90
CA ALA A 50 -4.94 2.38 -5.44
C ALA A 50 -6.18 2.36 -6.36
N ARG A 51 -5.99 2.32 -7.69
CA ARG A 51 -7.10 2.27 -8.65
C ARG A 51 -7.88 0.96 -8.61
N ALA A 52 -7.21 -0.16 -8.42
CA ALA A 52 -7.88 -1.44 -8.26
C ALA A 52 -8.77 -1.46 -7.00
N PHE A 53 -8.30 -0.86 -5.90
CA PHE A 53 -9.07 -0.76 -4.66
C PHE A 53 -10.40 -0.01 -4.83
N VAL A 54 -10.43 1.06 -5.62
CA VAL A 54 -11.62 1.92 -5.77
C VAL A 54 -12.64 1.38 -6.78
N LEU A 55 -12.34 0.28 -7.47
CA LEU A 55 -13.23 -0.28 -8.50
C LEU A 55 -14.66 -0.59 -8.00
N PRO A 56 -14.90 -1.12 -6.78
CA PRO A 56 -16.26 -1.33 -6.30
C PRO A 56 -17.04 -0.02 -6.15
N TRP A 57 -16.37 1.05 -5.74
CA TRP A 57 -16.98 2.37 -5.65
C TRP A 57 -17.31 2.90 -7.04
N VAL A 58 -16.39 2.82 -8.00
CA VAL A 58 -16.63 3.21 -9.41
C VAL A 58 -17.80 2.42 -10.00
N LEU A 59 -17.85 1.11 -9.75
CA LEU A 59 -18.93 0.23 -10.21
C LEU A 59 -20.30 0.71 -9.71
N VAL A 60 -20.44 0.93 -8.39
CA VAL A 60 -21.73 1.34 -7.82
C VAL A 60 -22.14 2.73 -8.30
N ASN A 61 -21.22 3.68 -8.40
CA ASN A 61 -21.51 5.00 -8.96
C ASN A 61 -21.97 4.91 -10.43
N GLY A 62 -21.25 4.16 -11.27
CA GLY A 62 -21.58 4.02 -12.68
C GLY A 62 -22.92 3.33 -12.92
N VAL A 63 -23.23 2.26 -12.18
CA VAL A 63 -24.53 1.57 -12.26
C VAL A 63 -25.65 2.51 -11.82
N TYR A 64 -25.46 3.22 -10.70
CA TYR A 64 -26.45 4.16 -10.19
C TYR A 64 -26.76 5.27 -11.21
N ASP A 65 -25.73 5.86 -11.82
CA ASP A 65 -25.89 6.92 -12.81
C ASP A 65 -26.68 6.44 -14.03
N VAL A 66 -26.38 5.24 -14.55
CA VAL A 66 -27.13 4.65 -15.68
C VAL A 66 -28.59 4.38 -15.30
N VAL A 67 -28.84 3.77 -14.14
CA VAL A 67 -30.20 3.42 -13.71
C VAL A 67 -31.03 4.70 -13.55
N THR A 68 -30.52 5.72 -12.87
CA THR A 68 -31.23 6.98 -12.65
C THR A 68 -31.52 7.78 -13.91
N ILE A 69 -30.65 7.69 -14.94
CA ILE A 69 -30.93 8.26 -16.27
C ILE A 69 -32.10 7.55 -16.93
N THR A 70 -32.16 6.22 -16.84
CA THR A 70 -33.19 5.41 -17.53
C THR A 70 -34.53 5.34 -16.80
N SER A 71 -34.51 5.52 -15.48
CA SER A 71 -35.69 5.49 -14.61
C SER A 71 -35.36 6.23 -13.33
N PRO A 72 -35.94 7.41 -13.06
CA PRO A 72 -35.69 8.13 -11.81
C PRO A 72 -36.05 7.24 -10.62
N VAL A 73 -35.05 6.83 -9.84
CA VAL A 73 -35.24 6.02 -8.63
C VAL A 73 -35.07 6.93 -7.43
N GLU A 74 -35.92 6.77 -6.41
CA GLU A 74 -35.77 7.44 -5.11
C GLU A 74 -34.64 6.84 -4.25
N ALA A 75 -34.06 5.71 -4.68
CA ALA A 75 -32.96 5.04 -3.97
C ALA A 75 -31.67 5.86 -4.04
N SER A 76 -30.86 5.79 -2.99
CA SER A 76 -29.52 6.39 -2.96
C SER A 76 -28.44 5.42 -3.45
N ARG A 77 -27.23 5.93 -3.71
CA ARG A 77 -26.04 5.09 -4.00
C ARG A 77 -25.74 4.11 -2.87
N GLN A 78 -25.96 4.53 -1.62
CA GLN A 78 -25.77 3.67 -0.46
C GLN A 78 -26.81 2.55 -0.42
N ASP A 79 -28.05 2.78 -0.87
CA ASP A 79 -29.07 1.73 -0.96
C ASP A 79 -28.66 0.68 -2.00
N LEU A 80 -28.18 1.10 -3.17
CA LEU A 80 -27.64 0.18 -4.17
C LEU A 80 -26.45 -0.63 -3.63
N TRP A 81 -25.53 0.02 -2.90
CA TRP A 81 -24.43 -0.67 -2.22
C TRP A 81 -24.94 -1.70 -1.19
N ASN A 82 -25.94 -1.34 -0.38
CA ASN A 82 -26.55 -2.24 0.59
C ASN A 82 -27.20 -3.46 -0.09
N GLU A 83 -27.80 -3.31 -1.27
CA GLU A 83 -28.30 -4.44 -2.07
C GLU A 83 -27.16 -5.37 -2.53
N TYR A 84 -26.05 -4.82 -3.04
CA TYR A 84 -24.88 -5.63 -3.38
C TYR A 84 -24.30 -6.36 -2.17
N LEU A 85 -24.26 -5.72 -1.00
CA LEU A 85 -23.81 -6.33 0.25
C LEU A 85 -24.65 -7.53 0.70
N LYS A 86 -25.89 -7.69 0.24
CA LYS A 86 -26.67 -8.93 0.49
C LYS A 86 -26.07 -10.14 -0.22
N THR A 87 -25.24 -9.94 -1.24
CA THR A 87 -24.59 -11.00 -2.01
C THR A 87 -23.27 -11.41 -1.35
N ASN A 88 -23.19 -12.66 -0.86
CA ASN A 88 -21.97 -13.18 -0.22
C ASN A 88 -20.73 -13.11 -1.11
N ALA A 89 -20.86 -13.35 -2.41
CA ALA A 89 -19.74 -13.24 -3.36
C ALA A 89 -19.17 -11.82 -3.41
N PHE A 90 -20.03 -10.80 -3.39
CA PHE A 90 -19.60 -9.40 -3.37
C PHE A 90 -18.86 -9.08 -2.06
N ARG A 91 -19.40 -9.51 -0.92
CA ARG A 91 -18.74 -9.34 0.40
C ARG A 91 -17.35 -9.98 0.45
N VAL A 92 -17.21 -11.20 -0.09
CA VAL A 92 -15.90 -11.88 -0.19
C VAL A 92 -14.96 -11.13 -1.12
N ALA A 93 -15.46 -10.64 -2.26
CA ALA A 93 -14.67 -9.85 -3.20
C ALA A 93 -14.14 -8.56 -2.56
N LEU A 94 -14.99 -7.82 -1.82
CA LEU A 94 -14.56 -6.61 -1.09
C LEU A 94 -13.48 -6.91 -0.06
N TRP A 95 -13.67 -7.96 0.75
CA TRP A 95 -12.67 -8.35 1.74
C TRP A 95 -11.33 -8.72 1.09
N LYS A 96 -11.35 -9.53 0.02
CA LYS A 96 -10.13 -9.93 -0.69
C LYS A 96 -9.49 -8.79 -1.46
N LEU A 97 -10.28 -7.82 -1.90
CA LEU A 97 -9.75 -6.60 -2.50
C LEU A 97 -8.97 -5.78 -1.46
N SER A 98 -9.53 -5.52 -0.27
CA SER A 98 -8.82 -4.80 0.79
C SER A 98 -7.53 -5.52 1.20
N GLU A 99 -7.60 -6.83 1.47
CA GLU A 99 -6.44 -7.66 1.83
C GLU A 99 -5.36 -7.63 0.73
N GLY A 100 -5.76 -7.79 -0.53
CA GLY A 100 -4.85 -7.81 -1.67
C GLY A 100 -4.21 -6.45 -1.93
N MET A 101 -4.98 -5.36 -1.86
CA MET A 101 -4.48 -4.01 -2.11
C MET A 101 -3.59 -3.50 -1.00
N TYR A 102 -3.87 -3.83 0.26
CA TYR A 102 -2.94 -3.61 1.37
C TYR A 102 -1.57 -4.23 1.10
N CYS A 103 -1.55 -5.51 0.68
CA CYS A 103 -0.31 -6.20 0.34
C CYS A 103 0.41 -5.59 -0.86
N SER A 104 -0.34 -5.20 -1.89
CA SER A 104 0.20 -4.62 -3.12
C SER A 104 0.80 -3.24 -2.88
N ILE A 105 0.15 -2.38 -2.09
CA ILE A 105 0.65 -1.06 -1.68
C ILE A 105 1.94 -1.20 -0.87
N TYR A 106 1.96 -2.10 0.13
CA TYR A 106 3.19 -2.35 0.90
C TYR A 106 4.32 -2.87 0.01
N TYR A 107 4.01 -3.78 -0.92
CA TYR A 107 5.00 -4.33 -1.84
C TYR A 107 5.59 -3.26 -2.77
N ALA A 108 4.78 -2.35 -3.30
CA ALA A 108 5.27 -1.22 -4.11
C ALA A 108 6.27 -0.37 -3.30
N TYR A 109 5.94 -0.07 -2.04
CA TYR A 109 6.83 0.65 -1.13
C TYR A 109 8.14 -0.10 -0.85
N GLU A 110 8.07 -1.39 -0.54
CA GLU A 110 9.24 -2.23 -0.31
C GLU A 110 10.15 -2.28 -1.55
N ASN A 111 9.57 -2.47 -2.74
CA ASN A 111 10.30 -2.54 -4.00
C ASN A 111 11.02 -1.22 -4.31
N LEU A 112 10.37 -0.08 -4.06
CA LEU A 112 10.99 1.24 -4.18
C LEU A 112 12.28 1.33 -3.35
N ILE A 113 12.22 0.98 -2.06
CA ILE A 113 13.38 1.07 -1.16
C ILE A 113 14.50 0.13 -1.60
N VAL A 114 14.15 -1.10 -1.96
CA VAL A 114 15.12 -2.10 -2.44
C VAL A 114 15.83 -1.60 -3.70
N ASN A 115 15.09 -1.09 -4.67
CA ASN A 115 15.65 -0.62 -5.93
C ASN A 115 16.46 0.67 -5.74
N LEU A 116 16.02 1.63 -4.93
CA LEU A 116 16.82 2.82 -4.59
C LEU A 116 18.16 2.43 -3.94
N LEU A 117 18.15 1.47 -3.01
CA LEU A 117 19.37 0.96 -2.40
C LEU A 117 20.28 0.28 -3.41
N ARG A 118 19.71 -0.49 -4.35
CA ARG A 118 20.46 -1.16 -5.41
C ARG A 118 21.16 -0.14 -6.30
N GLU A 119 20.46 0.90 -6.74
CA GLU A 119 21.03 1.94 -7.60
C GLU A 119 22.14 2.72 -6.87
N ILE A 120 21.90 3.16 -5.64
CA ILE A 120 22.89 3.95 -4.88
C ILE A 120 24.13 3.12 -4.57
N ARG A 121 23.96 1.85 -4.16
CA ARG A 121 25.05 0.96 -3.78
C ARG A 121 25.78 0.38 -4.99
N GLY A 122 25.12 0.28 -6.15
CA GLY A 122 25.62 -0.45 -7.31
C GLY A 122 25.74 -1.95 -7.09
N ALA A 123 24.93 -2.53 -6.20
CA ALA A 123 24.96 -3.96 -5.87
C ALA A 123 23.56 -4.47 -5.56
N THR A 124 23.30 -5.75 -5.86
CA THR A 124 22.01 -6.38 -5.53
C THR A 124 21.76 -6.39 -4.03
N VAL A 125 20.54 -6.03 -3.64
CA VAL A 125 20.07 -5.97 -2.26
C VAL A 125 18.69 -6.64 -2.19
N ARG A 126 18.43 -7.48 -1.19
CA ARG A 126 17.11 -8.05 -0.89
C ARG A 126 16.75 -7.78 0.57
N VAL A 127 15.47 -7.60 0.86
CA VAL A 127 14.98 -7.38 2.24
C VAL A 127 15.35 -8.52 3.18
N THR A 128 15.39 -9.75 2.68
CA THR A 128 15.74 -10.95 3.44
C THR A 128 17.24 -11.09 3.70
N ASP A 129 18.08 -10.28 3.05
CA ASP A 129 19.52 -10.33 3.28
C ASP A 129 19.83 -9.80 4.69
N ARG A 130 20.68 -10.50 5.43
CA ARG A 130 21.18 -10.05 6.75
C ARG A 130 21.80 -8.64 6.69
N GLY A 131 22.26 -8.23 5.51
CA GLY A 131 22.87 -6.92 5.26
C GLY A 131 21.89 -5.80 4.89
N PHE A 132 20.60 -6.06 4.66
CA PHE A 132 19.67 -5.04 4.16
C PHE A 132 19.61 -3.81 5.07
N ASN A 133 19.25 -4.02 6.34
CA ASN A 133 19.10 -2.92 7.29
C ASN A 133 20.44 -2.21 7.54
N LYS A 134 21.56 -2.96 7.52
CA LYS A 134 22.89 -2.39 7.63
C LYS A 134 23.22 -1.49 6.43
N ALA A 135 22.84 -1.89 5.22
CA ALA A 135 23.02 -1.07 4.02
C ALA A 135 22.15 0.20 4.06
N LEU A 136 20.89 0.06 4.47
CA LEU A 136 19.97 1.20 4.64
C LEU A 136 20.53 2.22 5.65
N ILE A 137 20.95 1.74 6.83
CA ILE A 137 21.57 2.58 7.86
C ILE A 137 22.90 3.19 7.36
N GLY A 138 23.70 2.43 6.62
CA GLY A 138 24.98 2.92 6.09
C GLY A 138 24.83 4.04 5.07
N ILE A 139 23.77 4.03 4.25
CA ILE A 139 23.52 5.04 3.21
C ILE A 139 22.80 6.26 3.78
N TYR A 140 21.75 6.05 4.57
CA TYR A 140 20.85 7.14 5.01
C TYR A 140 21.03 7.55 6.47
N GLY A 141 21.76 6.77 7.25
CA GLY A 141 21.87 6.95 8.70
C GLY A 141 20.73 6.29 9.47
N GLU A 142 21.02 5.97 10.74
CA GLU A 142 20.12 5.22 11.62
C GLU A 142 18.81 5.96 11.90
N LYS A 143 18.88 7.26 12.20
CA LYS A 143 17.68 8.08 12.47
C LYS A 143 16.71 8.08 11.29
N PHE A 144 17.23 8.09 10.06
CA PHE A 144 16.42 8.04 8.85
C PHE A 144 15.81 6.66 8.66
N ALA A 145 16.65 5.61 8.70
CA ALA A 145 16.21 4.21 8.58
C ALA A 145 15.13 3.83 9.60
N ASN A 146 15.23 4.33 10.84
CA ASN A 146 14.24 4.09 11.87
C ASN A 146 12.89 4.78 11.62
N ARG A 147 12.88 5.90 10.89
CA ARG A 147 11.64 6.58 10.52
C ARG A 147 10.97 5.93 9.33
N ILE A 148 11.73 5.58 8.29
CA ILE A 148 11.17 5.08 7.03
C ILE A 148 11.00 3.56 6.99
N TRP A 149 11.81 2.78 7.71
CA TRP A 149 11.80 1.31 7.53
C TRP A 149 11.57 0.56 8.83
N ASN A 150 12.25 0.96 9.90
CA ASN A 150 12.15 0.27 11.20
C ASN A 150 11.09 0.89 12.13
N ASN A 151 10.27 1.82 11.62
CA ASN A 151 9.12 2.32 12.35
C ASN A 151 8.20 1.14 12.70
N SER A 152 7.60 1.19 13.89
CA SER A 152 6.73 0.12 14.42
C SER A 152 5.58 -0.22 13.47
N PHE A 153 4.86 0.79 12.96
CA PHE A 153 3.76 0.61 12.01
C PHE A 153 4.23 -0.03 10.69
N ILE A 154 5.32 0.46 10.11
CA ILE A 154 5.87 -0.05 8.84
C ILE A 154 6.37 -1.48 9.03
N SER A 155 7.01 -1.76 10.17
CA SER A 155 7.47 -3.10 10.51
C SER A 155 6.32 -4.08 10.70
N VAL A 156 5.25 -3.67 11.37
CA VAL A 156 4.01 -4.46 11.52
C VAL A 156 3.41 -4.72 10.14
N SER A 157 3.26 -3.68 9.31
CA SER A 157 2.66 -3.78 7.98
C SER A 157 3.40 -4.77 7.08
N ARG A 158 4.73 -4.78 7.17
CA ARG A 158 5.58 -5.79 6.53
C ARG A 158 5.24 -7.21 6.95
N GLU A 159 5.13 -7.42 8.26
CA GLU A 159 4.87 -8.74 8.82
C GLU A 159 3.44 -9.20 8.55
N VAL A 160 2.47 -8.26 8.53
CA VAL A 160 1.10 -8.50 8.08
C VAL A 160 1.08 -8.98 6.64
N ARG A 161 1.73 -8.26 5.72
CA ARG A 161 1.86 -8.67 4.32
C ARG A 161 2.53 -10.04 4.20
N ASN A 162 3.57 -10.30 4.97
CA ASN A 162 4.24 -11.60 5.01
C ASN A 162 3.28 -12.72 5.44
N CYS A 163 2.51 -12.50 6.51
CA CYS A 163 1.52 -13.45 7.01
C CYS A 163 0.38 -13.71 6.01
N ILE A 164 -0.11 -12.67 5.33
CA ILE A 164 -1.15 -12.80 4.31
C ILE A 164 -0.64 -13.63 3.13
N VAL A 165 0.51 -13.26 2.56
CA VAL A 165 1.03 -13.87 1.34
C VAL A 165 1.58 -15.28 1.58
N HIS A 166 2.23 -15.53 2.71
CA HIS A 166 2.99 -16.77 2.94
C HIS A 166 2.42 -17.66 4.04
N ASN A 167 1.59 -17.14 4.94
CA ASN A 167 0.99 -17.90 6.06
C ASN A 167 -0.54 -18.01 5.94
N GLY A 168 -1.09 -17.82 4.74
CA GLY A 168 -2.52 -17.94 4.46
C GLY A 168 -3.42 -16.99 5.27
N GLY A 169 -2.87 -15.84 5.69
CA GLY A 169 -3.58 -14.86 6.51
C GLY A 169 -3.49 -15.09 8.02
N LYS A 170 -2.80 -16.13 8.49
CA LYS A 170 -2.64 -16.40 9.93
C LYS A 170 -1.50 -15.58 10.54
N PRO A 171 -1.64 -15.05 11.76
CA PRO A 171 -0.57 -14.30 12.42
C PRO A 171 0.61 -15.20 12.77
N SER A 172 1.83 -14.72 12.56
CA SER A 172 3.06 -15.36 13.03
C SER A 172 3.30 -15.05 14.52
N ILE A 173 4.10 -15.87 15.20
CA ILE A 173 4.55 -15.58 16.59
C ILE A 173 5.24 -14.21 16.64
N LYS A 174 5.99 -13.88 15.58
CA LYS A 174 6.65 -12.58 15.45
C LYS A 174 5.62 -11.45 15.44
N LEU A 175 4.58 -11.54 14.59
CA LEU A 175 3.52 -10.51 14.52
C LEU A 175 2.81 -10.32 15.86
N LEU A 176 2.51 -11.42 16.56
CA LEU A 176 1.82 -11.38 17.86
C LEU A 176 2.60 -10.61 18.95
N ASN A 177 3.92 -10.51 18.80
CA ASN A 177 4.80 -9.76 19.69
C ASN A 177 5.06 -8.31 19.23
N MET A 178 4.51 -7.89 18.08
CA MET A 178 4.69 -6.54 17.55
C MET A 178 3.53 -5.61 17.96
N LYS A 179 3.76 -4.30 17.90
CA LYS A 179 2.76 -3.26 18.17
C LYS A 179 2.83 -2.15 17.11
N PRO A 180 1.68 -1.54 16.72
CA PRO A 180 0.31 -1.97 17.06
C PRO A 180 -0.01 -3.34 16.46
N LEU A 181 -0.90 -4.09 17.11
CA LEU A 181 -1.34 -5.40 16.59
C LEU A 181 -2.50 -5.16 15.60
N PRO A 182 -2.52 -5.81 14.42
CA PRO A 182 -3.68 -5.73 13.53
C PRO A 182 -4.89 -6.39 14.17
N LEU A 183 -6.07 -6.18 13.60
CA LEU A 183 -7.26 -6.92 13.99
C LEU A 183 -7.06 -8.41 13.66
N ILE A 184 -7.15 -9.26 14.68
CA ILE A 184 -7.08 -10.71 14.55
C ILE A 184 -8.36 -11.29 15.13
N LYS A 185 -9.07 -12.11 14.35
CA LYS A 185 -10.29 -12.78 14.77
C LYS A 185 -10.29 -14.21 14.27
N ASP A 186 -10.67 -15.14 15.14
CA ASP A 186 -10.74 -16.58 14.82
C ASP A 186 -9.43 -17.14 14.24
N GLY A 187 -8.28 -16.54 14.62
CA GLY A 187 -6.95 -16.93 14.16
C GLY A 187 -6.54 -16.38 12.78
N ASP A 188 -7.35 -15.54 12.16
CA ASP A 188 -7.04 -14.86 10.90
C ASP A 188 -6.79 -13.36 11.12
N ILE A 189 -5.84 -12.79 10.39
CA ILE A 189 -5.66 -11.34 10.26
C ILE A 189 -6.78 -10.79 9.39
N LEU A 190 -7.41 -9.72 9.85
CA LEU A 190 -8.46 -9.02 9.13
C LEU A 190 -7.96 -7.65 8.69
N ILE A 191 -8.17 -7.33 7.41
CA ILE A 191 -7.79 -6.05 6.79
C ILE A 191 -9.07 -5.39 6.28
N SER A 192 -9.38 -4.20 6.78
CA SER A 192 -10.47 -3.37 6.28
C SER A 192 -10.04 -2.48 5.11
N ALA A 193 -11.04 -1.78 4.58
CA ALA A 193 -10.82 -0.68 3.66
C ALA A 193 -10.02 0.46 4.32
N SER A 194 -10.34 0.84 5.56
CA SER A 194 -9.58 1.85 6.32
C SER A 194 -8.12 1.43 6.55
N ASP A 195 -7.84 0.17 6.90
CA ASP A 195 -6.46 -0.31 7.08
C ASP A 195 -5.62 -0.09 5.82
N THR A 196 -6.23 -0.27 4.64
CA THR A 196 -5.56 -0.07 3.34
C THR A 196 -5.28 1.41 3.07
N ARG A 197 -6.25 2.30 3.37
CA ARG A 197 -6.08 3.76 3.26
C ARG A 197 -5.05 4.28 4.24
N ASP A 198 -5.09 3.82 5.48
CA ASP A 198 -4.16 4.23 6.53
C ASP A 198 -2.73 3.84 6.16
N LEU A 199 -2.54 2.65 5.59
CA LEU A 199 -1.26 2.23 5.03
C LEU A 199 -0.81 3.17 3.91
N TYR A 200 -1.67 3.45 2.93
CA TYR A 200 -1.37 4.37 1.83
C TYR A 200 -0.92 5.74 2.35
N ASN A 201 -1.74 6.34 3.23
CA ASN A 201 -1.51 7.67 3.79
C ASN A 201 -0.26 7.73 4.67
N THR A 202 0.05 6.65 5.39
CA THR A 202 1.25 6.58 6.23
C THR A 202 2.53 6.42 5.40
N LEU A 203 2.48 5.64 4.32
CA LEU A 203 3.66 5.38 3.49
C LEU A 203 3.94 6.51 2.50
N LYS A 204 2.92 7.24 2.04
CA LYS A 204 3.06 8.37 1.10
C LYS A 204 4.11 9.42 1.50
N PRO A 205 4.14 9.97 2.73
CA PRO A 205 5.21 10.89 3.15
C PRO A 205 6.58 10.18 3.21
N ALA A 206 6.63 8.91 3.63
CA ALA A 206 7.89 8.16 3.69
C ALA A 206 8.49 7.91 2.28
N VAL A 207 7.64 7.71 1.27
CA VAL A 207 8.04 7.63 -0.15
C VAL A 207 8.67 8.96 -0.59
N HIS A 208 8.01 10.08 -0.31
CA HIS A 208 8.53 11.40 -0.66
C HIS A 208 9.89 11.63 -0.01
N GLU A 209 10.01 11.37 1.29
CA GLU A 209 11.25 11.55 2.05
C GLU A 209 12.42 10.70 1.52
N ILE A 210 12.18 9.41 1.19
CA ILE A 210 13.27 8.55 0.71
C ILE A 210 13.71 8.93 -0.70
N ILE A 211 12.81 9.40 -1.57
CA ILE A 211 13.18 9.86 -2.91
C ILE A 211 14.05 11.11 -2.83
N GLU A 212 13.65 12.11 -2.04
CA GLU A 212 14.47 13.33 -1.84
C GLU A 212 15.83 13.02 -1.24
N GLU A 213 15.89 12.15 -0.23
CA GLU A 213 17.16 11.78 0.38
C GLU A 213 18.04 10.98 -0.59
N SER A 214 17.46 10.13 -1.43
CA SER A 214 18.17 9.38 -2.48
C SER A 214 18.83 10.30 -3.50
N LEU A 215 18.12 11.33 -3.96
CA LEU A 215 18.64 12.34 -4.89
C LEU A 215 19.89 13.04 -4.32
N LYS A 216 19.89 13.38 -3.03
CA LYS A 216 21.05 13.99 -2.36
C LYS A 216 22.26 13.06 -2.34
N LYS A 217 22.06 11.75 -2.12
CA LYS A 217 23.15 10.77 -2.13
C LYS A 217 23.75 10.57 -3.51
N ILE A 218 22.91 10.51 -4.54
CA ILE A 218 23.36 10.35 -5.94
C ILE A 218 24.15 11.57 -6.39
N THR A 219 23.67 12.77 -6.09
CA THR A 219 24.35 14.02 -6.46
C THR A 219 25.73 14.12 -5.82
N THR A 220 25.83 13.82 -4.52
CA THR A 220 27.14 13.82 -3.81
C THR A 220 28.13 12.85 -4.43
N ARG A 221 27.68 11.68 -4.89
CA ARG A 221 28.54 10.68 -5.54
C ARG A 221 29.13 11.18 -6.87
N LYS A 222 28.35 11.92 -7.67
CA LYS A 222 28.81 12.49 -8.95
C LYS A 222 29.83 13.62 -8.78
N VAL A 223 29.85 14.30 -7.63
CA VAL A 223 30.81 15.38 -7.33
C VAL A 223 32.12 14.84 -6.75
N ALA A 224 32.10 13.69 -6.09
CA ALA A 224 33.25 13.11 -5.40
C ALA A 224 34.10 12.15 -6.26
N GLY A 225 33.66 11.79 -7.46
CA GLY A 225 34.37 10.91 -8.40
C GLY A 225 34.72 11.63 -9.68
#